data_AF-Q72ST2-F1
#
_entry.id   AF-Q72ST2-F1
#
_cell.length_a   1.000
_cell.length_b   1.000
_cell.length_c   1.000
_cell.angle_alpha   90.00
_cell.angle_beta   90.00
_cell.angle_gamma   90.00
#
_symmetry.space_group_name_H-M   'P 1'
#
loop_
_entity.id
_entity.type
_entity.pdbx_description
1 polymer ?
#
loop_
_entity_poly.entity_id
_entity_poly.type
_entity_poly.pdbx_seq_one_letter_code
_entity_poly.pdbx_strand_id
1 'polypeptide(L)'
;MNIILKINFILLCGYISNSKIKINFIGSYFMKEQKIRLRNAFLIGTIVAILEGLLVFSADPTASMWTLIQGMLFWFSCGFVVTLAEIGFSKMFSSILLTELLNLPWYIDLVVIPKHYSHLIPLIIASLVFGGMIGFLNQILKTPVLKSN
;
A
#
# COMPACT_ATOMS: atom_id res chain seq x y z
N MET A 1 1.96 -35.86 50.25
CA MET A 1 1.98 -35.83 48.76
C MET A 1 0.80 -35.03 48.20
N ASN A 2 0.68 -33.73 48.55
CA ASN A 2 -0.50 -32.92 48.15
C ASN A 2 -0.19 -31.43 47.93
N ILE A 3 0.90 -30.90 48.50
CA ILE A 3 1.31 -29.49 48.37
C ILE A 3 2.07 -29.21 47.06
N ILE A 4 2.94 -30.13 46.64
CA ILE A 4 3.75 -29.99 45.40
C ILE A 4 2.85 -29.99 44.15
N LEU A 5 1.78 -30.78 44.15
CA LEU A 5 0.80 -30.84 43.05
C LEU A 5 -0.01 -29.54 42.95
N LYS A 6 -0.36 -28.91 44.09
CA LYS A 6 -1.07 -27.63 44.14
C LYS A 6 -0.25 -26.46 43.59
N ILE A 7 1.05 -26.43 43.90
CA ILE A 7 1.98 -25.36 43.46
C ILE A 7 2.20 -25.42 41.94
N ASN A 8 2.44 -26.61 41.38
CA ASN A 8 2.61 -26.79 39.93
C ASN A 8 1.34 -26.41 39.13
N PHE A 9 0.16 -26.69 39.68
CA PHE A 9 -1.10 -26.33 39.02
C PHE A 9 -1.33 -24.81 38.97
N ILE A 10 -0.96 -24.08 40.02
CA ILE A 10 -1.07 -22.61 40.08
C ILE A 10 -0.10 -21.93 39.11
N LEU A 11 1.14 -22.43 39.02
CA LEU A 11 2.15 -21.93 38.06
C LEU A 11 1.73 -22.14 36.61
N LEU A 12 1.18 -23.32 36.29
CA LEU A 12 0.67 -23.63 34.94
C LEU A 12 -0.54 -22.76 34.58
N CYS A 13 -1.45 -22.53 35.55
CA CYS A 13 -2.63 -21.69 35.36
C CYS A 13 -2.27 -20.21 35.17
N GLY A 14 -1.27 -19.71 35.91
CA GLY A 14 -0.70 -18.37 35.71
C GLY A 14 -0.05 -18.21 34.33
N TYR A 15 0.67 -19.23 33.86
CA TYR A 15 1.31 -19.21 32.54
C TYR A 15 0.30 -19.23 31.39
N ILE A 16 -0.76 -20.03 31.49
CA ILE A 16 -1.85 -20.12 30.49
C ILE A 16 -2.70 -18.83 30.47
N SER A 17 -2.95 -18.22 31.63
CA SER A 17 -3.66 -16.95 31.71
C SER A 17 -2.84 -15.81 31.09
N ASN A 18 -1.54 -15.77 31.37
CA ASN A 18 -0.63 -14.78 30.80
C ASN A 18 -0.46 -14.96 29.27
N SER A 19 -0.44 -16.21 28.78
CA SER A 19 -0.39 -16.48 27.34
C SER A 19 -1.68 -16.06 26.62
N LYS A 20 -2.87 -16.32 27.18
CA LYS A 20 -4.15 -15.83 26.63
C LYS A 20 -4.25 -14.32 26.59
N ILE A 21 -3.81 -13.64 27.66
CA ILE A 21 -3.78 -12.17 27.70
C ILE A 21 -2.83 -11.64 26.63
N LYS A 22 -1.65 -12.24 26.48
CA LYS A 22 -0.67 -11.85 25.46
C LYS A 22 -1.19 -12.08 24.04
N ILE A 23 -1.90 -13.18 23.78
CA ILE A 23 -2.51 -13.49 22.47
C ILE A 23 -3.64 -12.50 22.14
N ASN A 24 -4.54 -12.23 23.08
CA ASN A 24 -5.61 -11.25 22.89
C ASN A 24 -5.07 -9.82 22.69
N PHE A 25 -3.99 -9.49 23.40
CA PHE A 25 -3.27 -8.24 23.21
C PHE A 25 -2.63 -8.17 21.82
N ILE A 26 -1.83 -9.17 21.43
CA ILE A 26 -1.22 -9.23 20.08
C ILE A 26 -2.27 -9.14 18.97
N GLY A 27 -3.39 -9.86 19.10
CA GLY A 27 -4.50 -9.81 18.15
C GLY A 27 -5.12 -8.41 18.06
N SER A 28 -5.32 -7.73 19.19
CA SER A 28 -5.83 -6.35 19.23
C SER A 28 -4.88 -5.35 18.57
N TYR A 29 -3.56 -5.50 18.77
CA TYR A 29 -2.56 -4.65 18.13
C TYR A 29 -2.49 -4.88 16.62
N PHE A 30 -2.51 -6.15 16.19
CA PHE A 30 -2.50 -6.51 14.78
C PHE A 30 -3.71 -5.94 14.03
N MET A 31 -4.92 -6.05 14.61
CA MET A 31 -6.14 -5.48 14.04
C MET A 31 -6.09 -3.95 13.95
N LYS A 32 -5.47 -3.29 14.93
CA LYS A 32 -5.30 -1.84 14.93
C LYS A 32 -4.32 -1.38 13.83
N GLU A 33 -3.21 -2.10 13.64
CA GLU A 33 -2.24 -1.79 12.58
C GLU A 33 -2.80 -2.03 11.18
N GLN A 34 -3.52 -3.14 10.96
CA GLN A 34 -4.18 -3.38 9.69
C GLN A 34 -5.20 -2.29 9.34
N LYS A 35 -5.98 -1.84 10.34
CA LYS A 35 -6.92 -0.72 10.15
C LYS A 35 -6.20 0.58 9.76
N ILE A 36 -5.04 0.87 10.35
CA ILE A 36 -4.23 2.04 10.00
C ILE A 36 -3.68 1.91 8.57
N ARG A 37 -3.19 0.74 8.18
CA ARG A 37 -2.69 0.50 6.81
C ARG A 37 -3.78 0.67 5.77
N LEU A 38 -4.96 0.12 6.00
CA LEU A 38 -6.09 0.24 5.10
C LEU A 38 -6.52 1.70 4.95
N ARG A 39 -6.57 2.44 6.08
CA ARG A 39 -6.86 3.88 6.06
C ARG A 39 -5.81 4.65 5.26
N ASN A 40 -4.54 4.38 5.48
CA ASN A 40 -3.45 5.05 4.76
C ASN A 40 -3.48 4.70 3.27
N ALA A 41 -3.72 3.44 2.92
CA ALA A 41 -3.87 3.00 1.53
C ALA A 41 -5.02 3.73 0.82
N PHE A 42 -6.17 3.86 1.49
CA PHE A 42 -7.31 4.59 0.95
C PHE A 42 -7.01 6.09 0.78
N LEU A 43 -6.37 6.72 1.77
CA LEU A 43 -6.00 8.14 1.70
C LEU A 43 -4.99 8.40 0.58
N ILE A 44 -3.93 7.60 0.49
CA ILE A 44 -2.90 7.74 -0.53
C ILE A 44 -3.49 7.49 -1.92
N GLY A 45 -4.28 6.44 -2.10
CA GLY A 45 -5.00 6.17 -3.34
C GLY A 45 -5.88 7.34 -3.76
N THR A 46 -6.64 7.93 -2.82
CA THR A 46 -7.50 9.09 -3.09
C THR A 46 -6.69 10.32 -3.52
N ILE A 47 -5.58 10.63 -2.83
CA ILE A 47 -4.71 11.76 -3.16
C ILE A 47 -4.15 11.60 -4.58
N VAL A 48 -3.64 10.40 -4.90
CA VAL A 48 -3.02 10.11 -6.20
C VAL A 48 -4.05 10.12 -7.32
N ALA A 49 -5.27 9.63 -7.09
CA ALA A 49 -6.37 9.73 -8.05
C ALA A 49 -6.79 11.17 -8.33
N ILE A 50 -6.89 12.02 -7.30
CA ILE A 50 -7.21 13.44 -7.48
C ILE A 50 -6.11 14.14 -8.28
N LEU A 51 -4.85 13.84 -7.98
CA LEU A 51 -3.70 14.38 -8.71
C LEU A 51 -3.73 13.99 -10.19
N GLU A 52 -4.07 12.73 -10.49
CA GLU A 52 -4.26 12.31 -11.89
C GLU A 52 -5.38 13.08 -12.56
N GLY A 53 -6.55 13.18 -11.93
CA GLY A 53 -7.67 13.91 -12.50
C GLY A 53 -7.32 15.38 -12.80
N LEU A 54 -6.57 16.02 -11.90
CA LEU A 54 -6.05 17.38 -12.10
C LEU A 54 -5.04 17.45 -13.26
N LEU A 55 -4.15 16.45 -13.36
CA LEU A 55 -3.15 16.36 -14.43
C LEU A 55 -3.81 16.20 -15.79
N VAL A 56 -4.73 15.24 -15.92
CA VAL A 56 -5.47 14.98 -17.17
C VAL A 56 -6.29 16.20 -17.57
N PHE A 57 -7.03 16.80 -16.63
CA PHE A 57 -7.83 18.00 -16.91
C PHE A 57 -6.97 19.20 -17.36
N SER A 58 -5.76 19.34 -16.80
CA SER A 58 -4.84 20.42 -17.16
C SER A 58 -4.10 20.16 -18.48
N ALA A 59 -3.80 18.90 -18.78
CA ALA A 59 -3.05 18.51 -19.98
C ALA A 59 -3.93 18.46 -21.23
N ASP A 60 -5.15 17.94 -21.09
CA ASP A 60 -6.13 17.87 -22.18
C ASP A 60 -7.56 18.04 -21.63
N PRO A 61 -8.12 19.25 -21.66
CA PRO A 61 -9.49 19.50 -21.21
C PRO A 61 -10.55 18.87 -22.12
N THR A 62 -10.15 18.32 -23.28
CA THR A 62 -11.05 17.59 -24.19
C THR A 62 -11.04 16.08 -23.95
N ALA A 63 -10.22 15.60 -23.01
CA ALA A 63 -10.17 14.20 -22.63
C ALA A 63 -11.57 13.68 -22.26
N SER A 64 -11.90 12.48 -22.73
CA SER A 64 -13.20 11.89 -22.45
C SER A 64 -13.36 11.64 -20.95
N MET A 65 -14.57 11.82 -20.42
CA MET A 65 -14.86 11.56 -19.01
C MET A 65 -14.56 10.10 -18.62
N TRP A 66 -14.66 9.17 -19.58
CA TRP A 66 -14.28 7.78 -19.40
C TRP A 66 -12.78 7.59 -19.20
N THR A 67 -11.94 8.28 -19.98
CA THR A 67 -10.48 8.27 -19.82
C THR A 67 -10.07 8.80 -18.45
N LEU A 68 -10.73 9.87 -18.00
CA LEU A 68 -10.47 10.48 -16.70
C LEU A 68 -10.83 9.51 -15.55
N ILE A 69 -12.00 8.86 -15.61
CA ILE A 69 -12.41 7.89 -14.60
C ILE A 69 -11.47 6.67 -14.58
N GLN A 70 -11.09 6.15 -15.75
CA GLN A 70 -10.15 5.02 -15.84
C GLN A 70 -8.78 5.37 -15.25
N GLY A 71 -8.24 6.55 -15.58
CA GLY A 71 -6.98 7.04 -15.01
C GLY A 71 -7.06 7.18 -13.49
N MET A 72 -8.09 7.86 -12.98
CA MET A 72 -8.29 8.04 -11.54
C MET A 72 -8.41 6.71 -10.79
N LEU A 73 -9.18 5.74 -11.33
CA LEU A 73 -9.33 4.42 -10.72
C LEU A 73 -8.03 3.61 -10.75
N PHE A 74 -7.27 3.69 -11.84
CA PHE A 74 -5.97 3.06 -11.96
C PHE A 74 -5.00 3.62 -10.91
N TRP A 75 -4.86 4.94 -10.85
CA TRP A 75 -3.97 5.62 -9.92
C TRP A 75 -4.39 5.46 -8.45
N PHE A 76 -5.70 5.40 -8.17
CA PHE A 76 -6.23 4.99 -6.89
C PHE A 76 -5.75 3.57 -6.51
N SER A 77 -5.91 2.63 -7.44
CA SER A 77 -5.52 1.23 -7.25
C SER A 77 -4.01 1.10 -7.05
N CYS A 78 -3.21 1.88 -7.77
CA CYS A 78 -1.76 2.00 -7.59
C CYS A 78 -1.43 2.44 -6.16
N GLY A 79 -1.97 3.58 -5.71
CA GLY A 79 -1.74 4.06 -4.34
C GLY A 79 -2.19 3.07 -3.26
N PHE A 80 -3.30 2.36 -3.51
CA PHE A 80 -3.84 1.36 -2.60
C PHE A 80 -2.95 0.11 -2.51
N VAL A 81 -2.69 -0.54 -3.64
CA VAL A 81 -1.91 -1.79 -3.73
C VAL A 81 -0.48 -1.56 -3.26
N VAL A 82 0.16 -0.48 -3.70
CA VAL A 82 1.55 -0.14 -3.31
C VAL A 82 1.69 0.14 -1.82
N THR A 83 0.67 0.73 -1.21
CA THR A 83 0.66 0.97 0.23
C THR A 83 0.50 -0.34 1.01
N LEU A 84 -0.31 -1.28 0.53
CA LEU A 84 -0.53 -2.56 1.21
C LEU A 84 0.56 -3.58 0.94
N ALA A 85 1.14 -3.58 -0.25
CA ALA A 85 2.18 -4.50 -0.66
C ALA A 85 3.48 -4.27 0.12
N GLU A 86 4.12 -5.38 0.47
CA GLU A 86 5.44 -5.41 1.09
C GLU A 86 6.31 -6.40 0.36
N ILE A 87 7.41 -5.90 -0.19
CA ILE A 87 8.34 -6.67 -1.02
C ILE A 87 9.69 -6.82 -0.28
N GLY A 88 9.73 -6.50 1.03
CA GLY A 88 10.94 -6.59 1.86
C GLY A 88 11.98 -5.48 1.63
N PHE A 89 11.80 -4.61 0.63
CA PHE A 89 12.65 -3.44 0.37
C PHE A 89 12.20 -2.19 1.14
N SER A 90 13.00 -1.13 1.09
CA SER A 90 12.60 0.19 1.61
C SER A 90 11.28 0.64 0.95
N LYS A 91 10.39 1.25 1.73
CA LYS A 91 9.03 1.58 1.24
C LYS A 91 9.06 2.50 0.03
N MET A 92 10.05 3.38 -0.06
CA MET A 92 10.27 4.30 -1.19
C MET A 92 10.71 3.57 -2.47
N PHE A 93 11.62 2.60 -2.35
CA PHE A 93 12.05 1.83 -3.52
C PHE A 93 10.97 0.86 -3.97
N SER A 94 10.33 0.18 -3.01
CA SER A 94 9.19 -0.71 -3.28
C SER A 94 8.04 0.04 -3.92
N SER A 95 7.82 1.32 -3.59
CA SER A 95 6.74 2.09 -4.18
C SER A 95 7.01 2.45 -5.63
N ILE A 96 8.22 2.94 -5.94
CA ILE A 96 8.61 3.23 -7.32
C ILE A 96 8.54 1.97 -8.18
N LEU A 97 9.17 0.89 -7.75
CA LEU A 97 9.22 -0.36 -8.50
C LEU A 97 7.83 -0.96 -8.74
N LEU A 98 6.98 -0.97 -7.72
CA LEU A 98 5.65 -1.56 -7.85
C LEU A 98 4.71 -0.66 -8.66
N THR A 99 4.85 0.67 -8.56
CA THR A 99 4.12 1.60 -9.42
C THR A 99 4.51 1.44 -10.88
N GLU A 100 5.80 1.30 -11.20
CA GLU A 100 6.25 0.99 -12.57
C GLU A 100 5.71 -0.35 -13.06
N LEU A 101 5.75 -1.40 -12.23
CA LEU A 101 5.22 -2.72 -12.57
C LEU A 101 3.72 -2.67 -12.88
N LEU A 102 2.95 -1.94 -12.05
CA LEU A 102 1.51 -1.75 -12.26
C LEU A 102 1.21 -0.90 -13.50
N ASN A 103 2.14 -0.05 -13.94
CA ASN A 103 1.99 0.78 -15.13
C ASN A 103 2.36 0.07 -16.44
N LEU A 104 2.91 -1.15 -16.39
CA LEU A 104 3.27 -1.92 -17.60
C LEU A 104 2.11 -2.13 -18.59
N PRO A 105 0.86 -2.43 -18.18
CA PRO A 105 -0.24 -2.54 -19.13
C PRO A 105 -0.45 -1.26 -19.95
N TRP A 106 -0.28 -0.09 -19.33
CA TRP A 106 -0.36 1.20 -20.03
C TRP A 106 0.81 1.43 -20.97
N TYR A 107 2.01 0.94 -20.65
CA TYR A 107 3.13 1.00 -21.59
C TYR A 107 2.83 0.19 -22.86
N ILE A 108 2.22 -0.99 -22.70
CA ILE A 108 1.86 -1.82 -23.84
C ILE A 108 0.78 -1.12 -24.68
N ASP A 109 -0.27 -0.62 -24.03
CA ASP A 109 -1.44 -0.05 -24.71
C ASP A 109 -1.15 1.30 -25.39
N LEU A 110 -0.39 2.18 -24.73
CA LEU A 110 -0.15 3.54 -25.23
C LEU A 110 1.12 3.69 -26.05
N VAL A 111 2.08 2.78 -25.91
CA VAL A 111 3.39 2.88 -26.58
C VAL A 111 3.61 1.75 -27.56
N VAL A 112 3.47 0.50 -27.12
CA VAL A 112 3.87 -0.68 -27.92
C VAL A 112 2.87 -0.95 -29.05
N ILE A 113 1.57 -0.99 -28.74
CA ILE A 113 0.51 -1.27 -29.71
C ILE A 113 0.44 -0.18 -30.80
N PRO A 114 0.32 1.12 -30.45
CA PRO A 114 0.22 2.19 -31.45
C PRO A 114 1.59 2.62 -32.00
N LYS A 115 2.70 2.05 -31.52
CA LYS A 115 4.09 2.34 -31.91
C LYS A 115 4.54 3.79 -31.63
N HIS A 116 3.95 4.46 -30.64
CA HIS A 116 4.30 5.82 -30.24
C HIS A 116 5.39 5.85 -29.16
N TYR A 117 6.61 5.42 -29.51
CA TYR A 117 7.75 5.36 -28.58
C TYR A 117 8.10 6.69 -27.91
N SER A 118 7.71 7.82 -28.52
CA SER A 118 7.87 9.16 -27.94
C SER A 118 7.15 9.34 -26.60
N HIS A 119 6.09 8.57 -26.33
CA HIS A 119 5.35 8.63 -25.06
C HIS A 119 5.95 7.76 -23.95
N LEU A 120 6.91 6.90 -24.26
CA LEU A 120 7.54 6.00 -23.28
C LEU A 120 8.23 6.78 -22.16
N ILE A 121 9.05 7.78 -22.52
CA ILE A 121 9.79 8.59 -21.55
C ILE A 121 8.84 9.36 -20.62
N PRO A 122 7.84 10.10 -21.14
CA PRO A 122 6.82 10.73 -20.30
C PRO A 122 6.11 9.75 -19.35
N LEU A 123 5.75 8.55 -19.83
CA LEU A 123 5.07 7.55 -19.00
C LEU A 123 5.94 7.01 -17.86
N ILE A 124 7.22 6.74 -18.14
CA ILE A 124 8.18 6.30 -17.11
C ILE A 124 8.37 7.40 -16.07
N ILE A 125 8.56 8.64 -16.52
CA ILE A 125 8.72 9.80 -15.62
C ILE A 125 7.46 9.97 -14.76
N ALA A 126 6.27 9.86 -15.34
CA ALA A 126 5.02 9.95 -14.59
C ALA A 126 4.93 8.86 -13.51
N SER A 127 5.21 7.59 -13.85
CA SER A 127 5.24 6.51 -12.85
C SER A 127 6.28 6.70 -11.77
N LEU A 128 7.44 7.27 -12.09
CA LEU A 128 8.49 7.54 -11.12
C LEU A 128 8.07 8.66 -10.16
N VAL A 129 7.46 9.74 -10.68
CA VAL A 129 6.93 10.83 -9.86
C VAL A 129 5.82 10.34 -8.94
N PHE A 130 4.80 9.66 -9.48
CA PHE A 130 3.69 9.14 -8.67
C PHE A 130 4.14 8.05 -7.69
N GLY A 131 5.00 7.13 -8.11
CA GLY A 131 5.58 6.09 -7.25
C GLY A 131 6.43 6.68 -6.12
N GLY A 132 7.18 7.74 -6.40
CA GLY A 132 7.89 8.53 -5.40
C GLY A 132 6.93 9.23 -4.43
N MET A 133 5.86 9.86 -4.93
CA MET A 133 4.84 10.49 -4.10
C MET A 133 4.15 9.48 -3.17
N ILE A 134 3.79 8.30 -3.67
CA ILE A 134 3.20 7.22 -2.86
C ILE A 134 4.16 6.78 -1.74
N GLY A 135 5.45 6.63 -2.06
CA GLY A 135 6.48 6.26 -1.09
C GLY A 135 6.66 7.33 -0.01
N PHE A 136 6.71 8.60 -0.42
CA PHE A 136 6.83 9.74 0.48
C PHE A 136 5.62 9.90 1.39
N LEU A 137 4.41 9.79 0.84
CA LEU A 137 3.17 9.82 1.62
C LEU A 137 3.09 8.67 2.63
N ASN A 138 3.55 7.48 2.26
CA ASN A 138 3.64 6.35 3.18
C ASN A 138 4.60 6.62 4.35
N GLN A 139 5.71 7.32 4.10
CA GLN A 139 6.66 7.71 5.14
C GLN A 139 6.08 8.78 6.07
N ILE A 140 5.39 9.79 5.52
CA ILE A 140 4.70 10.84 6.30
C ILE A 140 3.61 10.24 7.19
N LEU A 141 2.77 9.37 6.62
CA LEU A 141 1.65 8.75 7.33
C LEU A 141 2.09 7.64 8.29
N LYS A 142 3.41 7.38 8.40
CA LYS A 142 4.02 6.35 9.24
C LYS A 142 3.30 5.00 9.09
N THR A 143 3.07 4.58 7.84
CA THR A 143 2.39 3.31 7.57
C THR A 143 3.17 2.17 8.22
N PRO A 144 2.56 1.38 9.12
CA PRO A 144 3.28 0.34 9.85
C PRO A 144 3.68 -0.79 8.90
N VAL A 145 4.96 -1.16 8.96
CA VAL A 145 5.54 -2.30 8.23
C VAL A 145 5.21 -3.57 8.99
N LEU A 146 4.61 -4.55 8.32
CA LEU A 146 4.39 -5.87 8.90
C LEU A 146 5.77 -6.53 9.00
N LYS A 147 6.28 -6.68 10.23
CA LYS A 147 7.40 -7.59 10.44
C LYS A 147 6.89 -9.00 10.19
N SER A 148 7.34 -9.62 9.09
CA SER A 148 7.33 -11.07 8.97
C SER A 148 8.20 -11.60 10.10
N ASN A 149 7.57 -12.25 11.09
CA ASN A 149 8.28 -13.15 11.99
C ASN A 149 8.77 -14.39 11.22
#